data_AF-A0A8H4JDJ5-F1
#
_entry.id   AF-A0A8H4JDJ5-F1
#
_cell.length_a   1.000
_cell.length_b   1.000
_cell.length_c   1.000
_cell.angle_alpha   90.00
_cell.angle_beta   90.00
_cell.angle_gamma   90.00
#
_symmetry.space_group_name_H-M   'P 1'
#
loop_
_entity.id
_entity.type
_entity.pdbx_description
1 polymer ?
#
loop_
_entity_poly.entity_id
_entity_poly.type
_entity_poly.pdbx_seq_one_letter_code
_entity_poly.pdbx_strand_id
1 'polypeptide(L)'
;MNGHLATRYVGSTHLTPNATLSGVVKGAVVESVFTEDDIELIGNQTRETPYAGTVDIGASDEDVGNVSSPFKPVLHGQMVLTKLNLVDEFGQVVSAFDFDKAPTDQDANAVIGDQENRCAFIQIPPSINQEARLNAFFVTDKDVFGKPLPPDEPYRPIYEQWENPVWGWVLVNYASYGVQFFLPNGKFYGQVLLGGSKGTDIPLRWQPFEEPPDLESFSTNSVDVRRLQELMDVFRQDPDYLKAFIHMIGESLTFSKDMDPSYSESLASITGRCLALVDFGVSLELNQKPMENQSTINDAPPQIALQDYKFPCIFGGVEHRDDGMVGYFVPSSATSRNPDFSTCYTYFPQAKLKASKNDMKEIKSQHYPLLQPQYTDPLELTRSLFVEPEDALNSDTLDRMASEFRKETSNRLSIFTAIINPYTPFHVRTAGLLPTKALEIPPWTIKNALEKMDVFFPTGPVLTLDATLSKPMSPPTYTAIMQQREVRGAGEEIAKSRMEVPTSPVGKWTWLQPTFNERESKTKYKEIETDGFKRIEADNILRIVIEINRFLL
;
A
#
# COMPACT_ATOMS: atom_id res chain seq x y z
N MET A 1 7.06 -43.09 6.85
CA MET A 1 5.77 -42.39 6.67
C MET A 1 6.05 -41.18 5.84
N ASN A 2 5.99 -41.34 4.52
CA ASN A 2 6.54 -40.41 3.54
C ASN A 2 5.45 -40.10 2.52
N GLY A 3 4.70 -39.03 2.78
CA GLY A 3 3.74 -38.49 1.82
C GLY A 3 4.49 -37.68 0.77
N HIS A 4 4.80 -38.31 -0.36
CA HIS A 4 5.29 -37.64 -1.57
C HIS A 4 4.18 -37.68 -2.63
N LEU A 5 3.12 -36.91 -2.41
CA LEU A 5 2.12 -36.62 -3.43
C LEU A 5 2.42 -35.22 -3.97
N ALA A 6 3.19 -35.19 -5.06
CA ALA A 6 3.46 -33.97 -5.82
C ALA A 6 2.24 -33.62 -6.67
N THR A 7 1.67 -32.44 -6.43
CA THR A 7 0.63 -31.84 -7.26
C THR A 7 1.22 -31.47 -8.63
N ARG A 8 0.59 -32.00 -9.69
CA ARG A 8 0.74 -31.51 -11.05
C ARG A 8 0.25 -30.06 -11.12
N TYR A 9 1.15 -29.13 -11.45
CA TYR A 9 0.77 -27.81 -11.94
C TYR A 9 1.02 -27.77 -13.45
N VAL A 10 -0.06 -27.54 -14.22
CA VAL A 10 -0.01 -27.32 -15.66
C VAL A 10 0.27 -25.83 -15.86
N GLY A 11 1.52 -25.50 -16.19
CA GLY A 11 1.99 -24.14 -16.42
C GLY A 11 3.52 -24.15 -16.54
N SER A 12 4.02 -23.70 -17.68
CA SER A 12 5.39 -23.88 -18.21
C SER A 12 6.52 -23.26 -17.37
N THR A 13 7.54 -24.05 -17.00
CA THR A 13 8.93 -23.60 -16.65
C THR A 13 9.98 -24.73 -16.51
N HIS A 14 9.77 -25.94 -17.06
CA HIS A 14 10.75 -27.02 -16.90
C HIS A 14 11.93 -26.96 -17.89
N LEU A 15 13.15 -26.94 -17.37
CA LEU A 15 14.39 -27.24 -18.10
C LEU A 15 14.76 -28.72 -17.92
N THR A 16 15.11 -29.40 -19.01
CA THR A 16 15.47 -30.83 -19.05
C THR A 16 16.95 -30.99 -19.47
N PRO A 17 17.68 -32.03 -19.01
CA PRO A 17 19.11 -32.17 -19.31
C PRO A 17 19.43 -32.38 -20.81
N ASN A 18 20.45 -31.69 -21.33
CA ASN A 18 21.00 -31.74 -22.70
C ASN A 18 21.93 -32.95 -23.02
N ALA A 19 22.32 -33.80 -22.07
CA ALA A 19 23.31 -34.86 -22.32
C ALA A 19 22.80 -36.26 -22.01
N THR A 20 22.90 -37.15 -23.00
CA THR A 20 22.59 -38.58 -22.91
C THR A 20 23.77 -39.37 -22.36
N LEU A 21 23.60 -40.00 -21.19
CA LEU A 21 24.14 -41.35 -21.00
C LEU A 21 23.02 -42.31 -21.41
N SER A 22 23.31 -43.21 -22.35
CA SER A 22 22.35 -44.22 -22.80
C SER A 22 22.03 -45.17 -21.64
N GLY A 23 21.00 -44.84 -20.87
CA GLY A 23 20.57 -45.62 -19.72
C GLY A 23 19.27 -45.07 -19.17
N VAL A 24 18.36 -45.98 -18.85
CA VAL A 24 17.11 -45.73 -18.09
C VAL A 24 17.43 -44.83 -16.90
N VAL A 25 16.62 -43.77 -16.69
CA VAL A 25 16.72 -42.90 -15.52
C VAL A 25 16.38 -43.74 -14.28
N LYS A 26 17.38 -44.40 -13.70
CA LYS A 26 17.21 -45.30 -12.53
C LYS A 26 16.63 -44.60 -11.30
N GLY A 27 16.62 -43.27 -11.26
CA GLY A 27 16.03 -42.48 -10.18
C GLY A 27 14.49 -42.48 -10.15
N ALA A 28 13.81 -42.98 -11.18
CA ALA A 28 12.35 -43.00 -11.27
C ALA A 28 11.70 -44.32 -10.79
N VAL A 29 12.49 -45.34 -10.45
CA VAL A 29 11.98 -46.61 -9.93
C VAL A 29 11.73 -46.45 -8.42
N VAL A 30 10.49 -46.12 -8.07
CA VAL A 30 9.98 -46.20 -6.70
C VAL A 30 9.00 -47.36 -6.66
N GLU A 31 9.17 -48.28 -5.70
CA GLU A 31 8.48 -49.58 -5.57
C GLU A 31 6.93 -49.57 -5.56
N SER A 32 6.24 -48.46 -5.82
CA SER A 32 4.80 -48.37 -5.61
C SER A 32 3.94 -47.69 -6.67
N VAL A 33 4.47 -47.16 -7.79
CA VAL A 33 3.60 -46.49 -8.79
C VAL A 33 3.93 -46.77 -10.26
N PHE A 34 5.21 -46.77 -10.65
CA PHE A 34 5.63 -47.13 -12.00
C PHE A 34 6.66 -48.24 -11.91
N THR A 35 6.38 -49.34 -12.59
CA THR A 35 7.31 -50.46 -12.77
C THR A 35 8.35 -50.12 -13.83
N GLU A 36 9.43 -50.90 -13.88
CA GLU A 36 10.46 -50.75 -14.93
C GLU A 36 9.85 -50.90 -16.33
N ASP A 37 8.87 -51.80 -16.48
CA ASP A 37 8.09 -52.01 -17.70
C ASP A 37 7.23 -50.78 -18.08
N ASP A 38 6.65 -50.08 -17.09
CA ASP A 38 5.86 -48.86 -17.34
C ASP A 38 6.74 -47.71 -17.85
N ILE A 39 7.96 -47.58 -17.32
CA ILE A 39 8.93 -46.57 -17.77
C ILE A 39 9.42 -46.88 -19.19
N GLU A 40 9.59 -48.16 -19.52
CA GLU A 40 9.92 -48.62 -20.87
C GLU A 40 8.79 -48.30 -21.87
N LEU A 41 7.53 -48.41 -21.43
CA LEU A 41 6.33 -48.08 -22.23
C LEU A 41 6.14 -46.57 -22.46
N ILE A 42 6.45 -45.74 -21.46
CA ILE A 42 6.40 -44.27 -21.55
C ILE A 42 7.46 -43.74 -22.53
N GLY A 43 8.63 -44.39 -22.56
CA GLY A 43 9.71 -44.09 -23.49
C GLY A 43 10.09 -42.61 -23.52
N ASN A 44 10.28 -42.06 -24.72
CA ASN A 44 10.66 -40.66 -24.92
C ASN A 44 9.46 -39.68 -24.99
N GLN A 45 8.23 -40.14 -24.77
CA GLN A 45 7.01 -39.33 -25.00
C GLN A 45 6.81 -38.19 -23.99
N THR A 46 7.57 -38.18 -22.90
CA THR A 46 7.60 -37.06 -21.93
C THR A 46 8.54 -35.92 -22.35
N ARG A 47 9.33 -36.10 -23.43
CA ARG A 47 10.36 -35.14 -23.89
C ARG A 47 9.83 -34.03 -24.80
N GLU A 48 8.59 -34.10 -25.27
CA GLU A 48 8.07 -33.10 -26.19
C GLU A 48 7.57 -31.85 -25.44
N THR A 49 8.51 -31.07 -24.90
CA THR A 49 8.29 -29.66 -24.62
C THR A 49 9.06 -28.83 -25.66
N PRO A 50 8.39 -27.94 -26.42
CA PRO A 50 8.92 -27.40 -27.68
C PRO A 50 10.11 -26.42 -27.56
N TYR A 51 10.63 -26.13 -26.36
CA TYR A 51 11.62 -25.06 -26.17
C TYR A 51 12.92 -25.46 -25.45
N ALA A 52 13.00 -26.63 -24.81
CA ALA A 52 14.17 -27.00 -24.01
C ALA A 52 15.37 -27.48 -24.87
N GLY A 53 15.12 -28.11 -26.03
CA GLY A 53 16.17 -28.72 -26.85
C GLY A 53 17.06 -27.75 -27.64
N THR A 54 16.75 -26.45 -27.65
CA THR A 54 17.45 -25.42 -28.43
C THR A 54 18.30 -24.46 -27.60
N VAL A 55 18.29 -24.59 -26.26
CA VAL A 55 19.06 -23.71 -25.37
C VAL A 55 20.37 -24.40 -25.02
N ASP A 56 21.48 -23.92 -25.57
CA ASP A 56 22.82 -24.32 -25.17
C ASP A 56 23.14 -23.66 -23.82
N ILE A 57 23.20 -24.47 -22.76
CA ILE A 57 23.48 -24.02 -21.38
C ILE A 57 25.00 -23.98 -21.11
N GLY A 58 25.83 -24.03 -22.17
CA GLY A 58 27.25 -23.70 -22.10
C GLY A 58 28.08 -24.79 -21.43
N ALA A 59 27.95 -26.04 -21.89
CA ALA A 59 28.86 -27.13 -21.54
C ALA A 59 30.01 -27.26 -22.55
N SER A 60 30.49 -26.14 -23.13
CA SER A 60 31.67 -26.19 -24.00
C SER A 60 32.93 -25.96 -23.15
N ASP A 61 33.89 -26.89 -23.25
CA ASP A 61 35.12 -26.99 -22.43
C ASP A 61 36.03 -25.74 -22.44
N GLU A 62 35.70 -24.69 -23.22
CA GLU A 62 36.50 -23.47 -23.37
C GLU A 62 36.07 -22.31 -22.45
N ASP A 63 34.86 -22.36 -21.85
CA ASP A 63 34.28 -21.25 -21.06
C ASP A 63 34.14 -21.54 -19.55
N VAL A 64 34.97 -22.43 -19.02
CA VAL A 64 34.96 -22.96 -17.63
C VAL A 64 35.02 -21.89 -16.51
N GLY A 65 35.21 -20.60 -16.84
CA GLY A 65 35.17 -19.48 -15.89
C GLY A 65 33.92 -18.61 -15.92
N ASN A 66 33.01 -18.76 -16.89
CA ASN A 66 31.90 -17.83 -17.11
C ASN A 66 30.57 -18.53 -17.44
N VAL A 67 30.37 -19.70 -16.84
CA VAL A 67 29.16 -20.50 -17.02
C VAL A 67 27.99 -19.81 -16.33
N SER A 68 27.18 -19.10 -17.11
CA SER A 68 25.99 -18.42 -16.61
C SER A 68 24.98 -19.45 -16.10
N SER A 69 24.50 -19.27 -14.86
CA SER A 69 23.49 -20.17 -14.29
C SER A 69 22.20 -20.13 -15.12
N PRO A 70 21.66 -21.30 -15.53
CA PRO A 70 20.39 -21.37 -16.26
C PRO A 70 19.20 -21.05 -15.35
N PHE A 71 19.39 -21.12 -14.03
CA PHE A 71 18.36 -20.81 -13.07
C PHE A 71 18.29 -19.31 -12.80
N LYS A 72 17.13 -18.72 -13.10
CA LYS A 72 16.80 -17.33 -12.77
C LYS A 72 15.74 -17.32 -11.67
N PRO A 73 16.06 -16.82 -10.45
CA PRO A 73 15.09 -16.75 -9.36
C PRO A 73 13.96 -15.75 -9.61
N VAL A 74 14.23 -14.72 -10.43
CA VAL A 74 13.28 -13.71 -10.87
C VAL A 74 13.36 -13.64 -12.39
N LEU A 75 12.22 -13.65 -13.04
CA LEU A 75 12.08 -13.53 -14.48
C LEU A 75 11.52 -12.15 -14.81
N HIS A 76 12.17 -11.42 -15.70
CA HIS A 76 11.64 -10.19 -16.29
C HIS A 76 12.17 -10.11 -17.70
N GLY A 77 11.53 -9.35 -18.59
CA GLY A 77 12.07 -9.29 -19.94
C GLY A 77 11.29 -8.41 -20.88
N GLN A 78 11.72 -8.45 -22.12
CA GLN A 78 11.03 -7.81 -23.23
C GLN A 78 10.85 -8.83 -24.34
N MET A 79 9.66 -8.81 -24.92
CA MET A 79 9.35 -9.49 -26.15
C MET A 79 9.30 -8.44 -27.25
N VAL A 80 9.92 -8.72 -28.39
CA VAL A 80 9.86 -7.84 -29.57
C VAL A 80 9.05 -8.51 -30.66
N LEU A 81 8.10 -7.77 -31.23
CA LEU A 81 7.42 -8.16 -32.45
C LEU A 81 8.34 -7.92 -33.64
N THR A 82 8.97 -8.96 -34.17
CA THR A 82 9.82 -8.83 -35.37
C THR A 82 9.01 -8.61 -36.63
N LYS A 83 7.78 -9.13 -36.67
CA LYS A 83 6.87 -9.03 -37.81
C LYS A 83 5.41 -9.13 -37.37
N LEU A 84 4.57 -8.22 -37.87
CA LEU A 84 3.12 -8.25 -37.66
C LEU A 84 2.41 -8.12 -39.01
N ASN A 85 1.69 -9.18 -39.43
CA ASN A 85 0.93 -9.19 -40.66
C ASN A 85 -0.57 -9.15 -40.35
N LEU A 86 -1.24 -8.09 -40.81
CA LEU A 86 -2.69 -7.97 -40.78
C LEU A 86 -3.24 -8.54 -42.08
N VAL A 87 -4.12 -9.53 -41.97
CA VAL A 87 -4.75 -10.17 -43.13
C VAL A 87 -6.24 -9.84 -43.13
N ASP A 88 -6.72 -9.21 -44.20
CA ASP A 88 -8.14 -8.85 -44.33
C ASP A 88 -9.00 -10.04 -44.77
N GLU A 89 -10.32 -9.83 -44.83
CA GLU A 89 -11.30 -10.84 -45.24
C GLU A 89 -11.15 -11.32 -46.70
N PHE A 90 -10.42 -10.56 -47.51
CA PHE A 90 -10.13 -10.84 -48.92
C PHE A 90 -8.72 -11.44 -49.12
N GLY A 91 -7.99 -11.72 -48.04
CA GLY A 91 -6.64 -12.27 -48.08
C GLY A 91 -5.54 -11.26 -48.42
N GLN A 92 -5.84 -9.96 -48.39
CA GLN A 92 -4.83 -8.91 -48.54
C GLN A 92 -4.00 -8.84 -47.27
N VAL A 93 -2.67 -8.78 -47.42
CA VAL A 93 -1.73 -8.74 -46.32
C VAL A 93 -1.13 -7.35 -46.22
N VAL A 94 -1.28 -6.71 -45.06
CA VAL A 94 -0.59 -5.48 -44.69
C VAL A 94 0.40 -5.80 -43.58
N SER A 95 1.70 -5.64 -43.85
CA SER A 95 2.72 -5.76 -42.81
C SER A 95 2.86 -4.43 -42.09
N ALA A 96 2.58 -4.41 -40.78
CA ALA A 96 2.56 -3.18 -40.01
C ALA A 96 3.97 -2.66 -39.73
N PHE A 97 4.93 -3.55 -39.43
CA PHE A 97 6.33 -3.22 -39.15
C PHE A 97 7.24 -4.41 -39.50
N ASP A 98 8.43 -4.15 -40.05
CA ASP A 98 9.50 -5.12 -40.32
C ASP A 98 10.77 -4.64 -39.61
N PHE A 99 11.33 -5.44 -38.71
CA PHE A 99 12.53 -5.07 -37.94
C PHE A 99 13.78 -5.63 -38.60
N ASP A 100 14.55 -4.77 -39.28
CA ASP A 100 15.83 -5.13 -39.92
C ASP A 100 16.89 -5.64 -38.94
N LYS A 101 16.74 -5.37 -37.63
CA LYS A 101 17.66 -5.83 -36.58
C LYS A 101 16.87 -6.37 -35.39
N ALA A 102 16.92 -7.69 -35.23
CA ALA A 102 16.55 -8.32 -33.97
C ALA A 102 17.55 -7.88 -32.88
N PRO A 103 17.09 -7.61 -31.64
CA PRO A 103 17.97 -7.38 -30.51
C PRO A 103 18.92 -8.56 -30.30
N THR A 104 20.14 -8.25 -29.89
CA THR A 104 21.23 -9.21 -29.71
C THR A 104 21.26 -9.74 -28.28
N ASP A 105 21.94 -10.87 -28.04
CA ASP A 105 22.03 -11.48 -26.69
C ASP A 105 22.73 -10.55 -25.66
N GLN A 106 23.46 -9.53 -26.14
CA GLN A 106 24.03 -8.45 -25.31
C GLN A 106 22.96 -7.51 -24.71
N ASP A 107 21.74 -7.55 -25.23
CA ASP A 107 20.61 -6.74 -24.77
C ASP A 107 19.67 -7.53 -23.83
N ALA A 108 20.00 -8.79 -23.51
CA ALA A 108 19.26 -9.57 -22.53
C ALA A 108 19.23 -8.83 -21.19
N ASN A 109 18.05 -8.73 -20.57
CA ASN A 109 17.80 -7.97 -19.33
C ASN A 109 17.88 -6.43 -19.42
N ALA A 110 18.04 -5.84 -20.61
CA ALA A 110 17.98 -4.39 -20.81
C ALA A 110 16.62 -3.94 -21.37
N VAL A 111 16.10 -2.82 -20.86
CA VAL A 111 14.90 -2.17 -21.41
C VAL A 111 15.31 -1.36 -22.63
N ILE A 112 15.00 -1.86 -23.83
CA ILE A 112 15.17 -1.11 -25.08
C ILE A 112 13.93 -0.22 -25.25
N GLY A 113 14.17 1.09 -25.38
CA GLY A 113 13.12 2.05 -25.71
C GLY A 113 12.76 1.96 -27.20
N ASP A 114 11.47 2.11 -27.52
CA ASP A 114 11.05 2.12 -28.92
C ASP A 114 11.49 3.40 -29.65
N GLN A 115 11.60 3.32 -30.96
CA GLN A 115 11.74 4.50 -31.80
C GLN A 115 10.42 5.29 -31.81
N GLU A 116 10.52 6.61 -32.03
CA GLU A 116 9.37 7.50 -32.03
C GLU A 116 8.28 7.00 -33.01
N ASN A 117 7.03 6.90 -32.53
CA ASN A 117 5.85 6.37 -33.24
C ASN A 117 5.83 4.85 -33.53
N ARG A 118 6.59 4.04 -32.79
CA ARG A 118 6.51 2.57 -32.84
C ARG A 118 6.18 1.98 -31.45
N CYS A 119 5.53 0.81 -31.46
CA CYS A 119 5.22 -0.01 -30.27
C CYS A 119 5.45 -1.49 -30.57
N ALA A 120 6.69 -1.91 -30.78
CA ALA A 120 7.05 -3.30 -31.07
C ALA A 120 7.48 -4.10 -29.84
N PHE A 121 7.80 -3.43 -28.74
CA PHE A 121 8.18 -4.11 -27.52
C PHE A 121 6.97 -4.35 -26.63
N ILE A 122 6.83 -5.59 -26.18
CA ILE A 122 5.93 -6.00 -25.11
C ILE A 122 6.82 -6.25 -23.89
N GLN A 123 6.57 -5.51 -22.81
CA GLN A 123 7.30 -5.75 -21.55
C GLN A 123 6.66 -6.90 -20.79
N ILE A 124 7.49 -7.85 -20.35
CA ILE A 124 7.10 -8.91 -19.44
C ILE A 124 7.41 -8.39 -18.03
N PRO A 125 6.40 -8.18 -17.17
CA PRO A 125 6.63 -7.66 -15.82
C PRO A 125 7.48 -8.65 -15.02
N PRO A 126 8.25 -8.17 -14.03
CA PRO A 126 9.01 -9.06 -13.17
C PRO A 126 8.08 -10.05 -12.47
N SER A 127 8.54 -11.29 -12.35
CA SER A 127 7.86 -12.38 -11.66
C SER A 127 8.87 -13.19 -10.86
N ILE A 128 8.54 -13.49 -9.60
CA ILE A 128 9.36 -14.38 -8.77
C ILE A 128 9.05 -15.83 -9.20
N ASN A 129 10.09 -16.63 -9.48
CA ASN A 129 9.97 -18.01 -9.94
C ASN A 129 9.62 -19.00 -8.80
N GLN A 130 8.83 -18.54 -7.82
CA GLN A 130 8.24 -19.31 -6.74
C GLN A 130 7.10 -18.52 -6.11
N GLU A 131 6.21 -19.20 -5.39
CA GLU A 131 5.10 -18.54 -4.71
C GLU A 131 5.60 -17.56 -3.65
N ALA A 132 5.07 -16.34 -3.72
CA ALA A 132 5.35 -15.27 -2.79
C ALA A 132 4.08 -14.46 -2.54
N ARG A 133 4.01 -13.78 -1.41
CA ARG A 133 2.90 -12.91 -1.03
C ARG A 133 3.39 -11.56 -0.53
N LEU A 134 2.64 -10.53 -0.88
CA LEU A 134 2.75 -9.21 -0.28
C LEU A 134 1.91 -9.22 0.99
N ASN A 135 2.54 -8.96 2.12
CA ASN A 135 1.88 -8.73 3.39
C ASN A 135 1.77 -7.23 3.63
N ALA A 136 0.58 -6.79 4.05
CA ALA A 136 0.33 -5.43 4.49
C ALA A 136 -0.70 -5.49 5.62
N PHE A 137 -0.39 -4.91 6.77
CA PHE A 137 -1.24 -4.92 7.95
C PHE A 137 -1.16 -3.57 8.66
N PHE A 138 -2.24 -3.15 9.31
CA PHE A 138 -2.08 -2.20 10.41
C PHE A 138 -1.28 -2.87 11.52
N VAL A 139 -0.41 -2.10 12.18
CA VAL A 139 0.44 -2.61 13.25
C VAL A 139 0.29 -1.78 14.51
N THR A 140 0.65 -2.36 15.65
CA THR A 140 0.56 -1.71 16.96
C THR A 140 1.74 -2.08 17.83
N ASP A 141 2.14 -1.14 18.69
CA ASP A 141 3.13 -1.33 19.75
C ASP A 141 2.51 -1.79 21.07
N LYS A 142 1.26 -2.30 21.04
CA LYS A 142 0.52 -2.75 22.22
C LYS A 142 0.20 -4.23 22.15
N ASP A 143 0.12 -4.91 23.29
CA ASP A 143 -0.41 -6.27 23.41
C ASP A 143 -1.93 -6.31 23.14
N VAL A 144 -2.53 -7.50 23.13
CA VAL A 144 -3.97 -7.71 22.85
C VAL A 144 -4.86 -7.08 23.94
N PHE A 145 -4.30 -6.76 25.10
CA PHE A 145 -4.98 -6.08 26.20
C PHE A 145 -4.75 -4.56 26.22
N GLY A 146 -4.06 -4.03 25.21
CA GLY A 146 -3.78 -2.60 25.07
C GLY A 146 -2.61 -2.08 25.90
N LYS A 147 -1.79 -2.95 26.50
CA LYS A 147 -0.58 -2.55 27.22
C LYS A 147 0.59 -2.36 26.25
N PRO A 148 1.46 -1.35 26.44
CA PRO A 148 2.65 -1.19 25.61
C PRO A 148 3.53 -2.45 25.63
N LEU A 149 3.99 -2.86 24.45
CA LEU A 149 4.98 -3.91 24.28
C LEU A 149 6.33 -3.46 24.85
N PRO A 150 7.18 -4.39 25.32
CA PRO A 150 8.55 -4.09 25.70
C PRO A 150 9.31 -3.36 24.58
N PRO A 151 10.23 -2.44 24.90
CA PRO A 151 11.02 -1.71 23.90
C PRO A 151 11.76 -2.61 22.90
N ASP A 152 12.07 -3.85 23.27
CA ASP A 152 12.79 -4.80 22.43
C ASP A 152 11.86 -5.63 21.52
N GLU A 153 10.54 -5.61 21.73
CA GLU A 153 9.59 -6.42 20.95
C GLU A 153 9.06 -5.69 19.71
N PRO A 154 9.04 -6.32 18.52
CA PRO A 154 8.57 -5.67 17.30
C PRO A 154 7.09 -5.28 17.38
N TYR A 155 6.71 -4.28 16.57
CA TYR A 155 5.31 -3.96 16.33
C TYR A 155 4.61 -5.20 15.79
N ARG A 156 3.48 -5.56 16.38
CA ARG A 156 2.70 -6.70 15.90
C ARG A 156 1.64 -6.25 14.91
N PRO A 157 1.27 -7.10 13.93
CA PRO A 157 0.08 -6.90 13.15
C PRO A 157 -1.18 -6.91 14.03
N ILE A 158 -2.16 -6.09 13.64
CA ILE A 158 -3.53 -6.15 14.13
C ILE A 158 -4.27 -7.13 13.23
N TYR A 159 -4.66 -8.29 13.77
CA TYR A 159 -5.47 -9.28 13.05
C TYR A 159 -6.95 -9.15 13.41
N GLU A 160 -7.21 -8.60 14.60
CA GLU A 160 -8.49 -8.56 15.25
C GLU A 160 -9.27 -7.28 14.90
N GLN A 161 -10.51 -7.43 14.44
CA GLN A 161 -11.32 -6.30 13.99
C GLN A 161 -11.78 -5.35 15.12
N TRP A 162 -11.60 -5.73 16.38
CA TRP A 162 -11.97 -4.93 17.56
C TRP A 162 -10.82 -4.05 18.08
N GLU A 163 -9.62 -4.21 17.55
CA GLU A 163 -8.49 -3.36 17.90
C GLU A 163 -8.50 -2.07 17.10
N ASN A 164 -8.06 -0.97 17.73
CA ASN A 164 -8.02 0.34 17.11
C ASN A 164 -6.66 0.55 16.41
N PRO A 165 -6.59 0.63 15.07
CA PRO A 165 -5.33 0.88 14.35
C PRO A 165 -4.90 2.35 14.38
N VAL A 166 -5.75 3.26 14.88
CA VAL A 166 -5.52 4.70 14.88
C VAL A 166 -4.84 5.10 16.18
N TRP A 167 -3.64 5.68 16.07
CA TRP A 167 -2.91 6.22 17.23
C TRP A 167 -3.12 7.73 17.39
N GLY A 168 -3.73 8.40 16.43
CA GLY A 168 -4.13 9.81 16.54
C GLY A 168 -4.97 10.29 15.37
N TRP A 169 -5.60 11.45 15.53
CA TRP A 169 -6.37 12.09 14.46
C TRP A 169 -5.91 13.51 14.20
N VAL A 170 -6.05 13.94 12.96
CA VAL A 170 -5.68 15.27 12.48
C VAL A 170 -6.88 15.92 11.81
N LEU A 171 -7.13 17.17 12.14
CA LEU A 171 -8.19 17.98 11.54
C LEU A 171 -7.64 19.36 11.20
N VAL A 172 -7.80 19.77 9.94
CA VAL A 172 -7.49 21.13 9.53
C VAL A 172 -8.68 22.01 9.85
N ASN A 173 -8.46 23.04 10.67
CA ASN A 173 -9.44 24.07 10.95
C ASN A 173 -9.16 25.29 10.08
N TYR A 174 -9.81 25.34 8.91
CA TYR A 174 -9.59 26.42 7.93
C TYR A 174 -9.97 27.81 8.46
N ALA A 175 -10.91 27.90 9.41
CA ALA A 175 -11.33 29.19 9.97
C ALA A 175 -10.27 29.83 10.88
N SER A 176 -9.39 29.02 11.48
CA SER A 176 -8.29 29.49 12.33
C SER A 176 -6.90 29.32 11.72
N TYR A 177 -6.83 28.86 10.46
CA TYR A 177 -5.57 28.52 9.79
C TYR A 177 -4.68 27.59 10.65
N GLY A 178 -5.31 26.63 11.32
CA GLY A 178 -4.66 25.76 12.29
C GLY A 178 -4.91 24.27 12.04
N VAL A 179 -4.06 23.45 12.62
CA VAL A 179 -4.21 21.98 12.63
C VAL A 179 -4.46 21.53 14.06
N GLN A 180 -5.57 20.82 14.26
CA GLN A 180 -5.99 20.25 15.54
C GLN A 180 -5.65 18.75 15.57
N PHE A 181 -5.16 18.30 16.72
CA PHE A 181 -4.74 16.92 16.98
C PHE A 181 -5.64 16.33 18.05
N PHE A 182 -6.04 15.07 17.85
CA PHE A 182 -6.87 14.33 18.78
C PHE A 182 -6.23 12.98 19.09
N LEU A 183 -6.48 12.49 20.31
CA LEU A 183 -6.09 11.16 20.78
C LEU A 183 -6.83 10.05 20.00
N PRO A 184 -6.39 8.78 20.07
CA PRO A 184 -7.04 7.64 19.41
C PRO A 184 -8.57 7.56 19.60
N ASN A 185 -9.05 7.98 20.76
CA ASN A 185 -10.45 7.97 21.15
C ASN A 185 -11.25 9.20 20.67
N GLY A 186 -10.64 10.12 19.92
CA GLY A 186 -11.27 11.34 19.43
C GLY A 186 -11.24 12.54 20.41
N LYS A 187 -10.66 12.40 21.60
CA LYS A 187 -10.52 13.54 22.53
C LYS A 187 -9.47 14.53 22.02
N PHE A 188 -9.77 15.81 22.14
CA PHE A 188 -8.85 16.88 21.75
C PHE A 188 -7.56 16.82 22.57
N TYR A 189 -6.41 16.89 21.89
CA TYR A 189 -5.08 16.90 22.52
C TYR A 189 -4.44 18.29 22.47
N GLY A 190 -4.38 18.89 21.29
CA GLY A 190 -3.68 20.14 21.07
C GLY A 190 -3.87 20.67 19.66
N GLN A 191 -3.43 21.90 19.43
CA GLN A 191 -3.48 22.51 18.10
C GLN A 191 -2.22 23.31 17.81
N VAL A 192 -1.90 23.43 16.53
CA VAL A 192 -0.84 24.32 16.04
C VAL A 192 -1.49 25.34 15.12
N LEU A 193 -1.31 26.62 15.43
CA LEU A 193 -1.91 27.73 14.69
C LEU A 193 -0.84 28.42 13.84
N LEU A 194 -1.20 28.80 12.62
CA LEU A 194 -0.43 29.78 11.85
C LEU A 194 -0.63 31.16 12.46
N GLY A 195 0.46 31.83 12.85
CA GLY A 195 0.42 33.13 13.53
C GLY A 195 1.39 33.25 14.71
N GLY A 196 1.34 34.38 15.43
CA GLY A 196 2.23 34.64 16.57
C GLY A 196 3.59 35.22 16.19
N SER A 197 4.38 35.63 17.18
CA SER A 197 5.66 36.35 16.98
C SER A 197 6.74 35.55 16.26
N LYS A 198 6.58 34.22 16.18
CA LYS A 198 7.49 33.29 15.49
C LYS A 198 6.89 32.69 14.21
N GLY A 199 5.72 33.15 13.76
CA GLY A 199 5.03 32.65 12.56
C GLY A 199 4.14 31.41 12.79
N THR A 200 4.39 30.65 13.86
CA THR A 200 3.48 29.64 14.41
C THR A 200 3.35 29.80 15.91
N ASP A 201 2.15 29.49 16.42
CA ASP A 201 1.88 29.45 17.85
C ASP A 201 1.31 28.08 18.26
N ILE A 202 1.74 27.58 19.40
CA ILE A 202 1.14 26.41 20.06
C ILE A 202 0.45 26.94 21.31
N PRO A 203 -0.89 27.04 21.33
CA PRO A 203 -1.65 27.24 22.56
C PRO A 203 -1.29 26.17 23.59
N LEU A 204 -1.41 26.49 24.88
CA LEU A 204 -1.10 25.52 25.93
C LEU A 204 -1.89 24.22 25.70
N ARG A 205 -1.26 23.06 25.95
CA ARG A 205 -1.90 21.74 25.76
C ARG A 205 -3.28 21.70 26.39
N TRP A 206 -4.18 20.94 25.77
CA TRP A 206 -5.58 20.77 26.19
C TRP A 206 -6.46 22.01 26.08
N GLN A 207 -5.91 23.22 25.89
CA GLN A 207 -6.74 24.42 25.75
C GLN A 207 -7.63 24.36 24.50
N PRO A 208 -8.93 24.72 24.63
CA PRO A 208 -9.53 25.48 25.74
C PRO A 208 -10.01 24.65 26.95
N PHE A 209 -9.82 23.33 26.95
CA PHE A 209 -10.26 22.43 28.01
C PHE A 209 -9.23 22.27 29.12
N GLU A 210 -9.70 21.82 30.29
CA GLU A 210 -8.81 21.23 31.28
C GLU A 210 -8.30 19.87 30.81
N GLU A 211 -7.10 19.51 31.25
CA GLU A 211 -6.52 18.19 31.03
C GLU A 211 -7.49 17.10 31.55
N PRO A 212 -7.88 16.11 30.73
CA PRO A 212 -8.86 15.11 31.13
C PRO A 212 -8.38 14.29 32.34
N PRO A 213 -9.23 14.08 33.38
CA PRO A 213 -8.83 13.35 34.59
C PRO A 213 -8.63 11.85 34.37
N ASP A 214 -9.15 11.29 33.27
CA ASP A 214 -9.13 9.86 32.90
C ASP A 214 -7.92 9.46 32.03
N LEU A 215 -6.89 10.32 31.99
CA LEU A 215 -5.61 10.03 31.33
C LEU A 215 -4.79 8.92 32.00
N GLU A 216 -5.21 8.28 33.09
CA GLU A 216 -4.49 7.10 33.60
C GLU A 216 -4.38 5.97 32.54
N SER A 217 -5.33 5.92 31.60
CA SER A 217 -5.30 5.02 30.43
C SER A 217 -4.45 5.55 29.25
N PHE A 218 -4.16 6.86 29.22
CA PHE A 218 -3.34 7.56 28.23
C PHE A 218 -2.40 8.51 28.95
N SER A 219 -1.55 7.98 29.85
CA SER A 219 -0.68 8.84 30.64
C SER A 219 0.13 9.75 29.70
N THR A 220 0.57 10.91 30.14
CA THR A 220 1.46 11.80 29.37
C THR A 220 2.76 11.12 28.91
N ASN A 221 3.02 9.89 29.40
CA ASN A 221 4.10 9.00 28.99
C ASN A 221 3.71 7.97 27.90
N SER A 222 2.45 7.92 27.48
CA SER A 222 2.01 7.05 26.40
C SER A 222 2.73 7.39 25.08
N VAL A 223 3.07 6.36 24.31
CA VAL A 223 3.84 6.50 23.07
C VAL A 223 3.09 7.39 22.08
N ASP A 224 1.78 7.18 21.93
CA ASP A 224 0.88 7.97 21.07
C ASP A 224 0.95 9.48 21.37
N VAL A 225 0.85 9.85 22.66
CA VAL A 225 0.87 11.26 23.09
C VAL A 225 2.22 11.91 22.79
N ARG A 226 3.33 11.18 23.01
CA ARG A 226 4.67 11.69 22.68
C ARG A 226 4.83 11.91 21.18
N ARG A 227 4.33 11.00 20.36
CA ARG A 227 4.39 11.11 18.89
C ARG A 227 3.55 12.27 18.37
N LEU A 228 2.34 12.47 18.90
CA LEU A 228 1.52 13.64 18.59
C LEU A 228 2.24 14.94 18.97
N GLN A 229 2.87 14.97 20.14
CA GLN A 229 3.65 16.13 20.58
C GLN A 229 4.85 16.40 19.68
N GLU A 230 5.62 15.37 19.31
CA GLU A 230 6.75 15.49 18.40
C GLU A 230 6.32 16.07 17.05
N LEU A 231 5.22 15.58 16.48
CA LEU A 231 4.65 16.10 15.24
C LEU A 231 4.23 17.57 15.37
N MET A 232 3.57 17.95 16.48
CA MET A 232 3.22 19.34 16.77
C MET A 232 4.46 20.24 16.90
N ASP A 233 5.52 19.75 17.55
CA ASP A 233 6.77 20.49 17.73
C ASP A 233 7.50 20.71 16.41
N VAL A 234 7.47 19.74 15.50
CA VAL A 234 8.00 19.88 14.13
C VAL A 234 7.27 21.01 13.39
N PHE A 235 5.94 21.07 13.48
CA PHE A 235 5.16 22.16 12.86
C PHE A 235 5.43 23.53 13.47
N ARG A 236 5.64 23.61 14.79
CA ARG A 236 5.98 24.87 15.47
C ARG A 236 7.35 25.40 15.10
N GLN A 237 8.28 24.52 14.80
CA GLN A 237 9.65 24.90 14.47
C GLN A 237 9.79 25.37 13.01
N ASP A 238 8.81 25.06 12.16
CA ASP A 238 8.84 25.40 10.74
C ASP A 238 7.42 25.78 10.22
N PRO A 239 7.08 27.08 10.23
CA PRO A 239 5.79 27.57 9.77
C PRO A 239 5.47 27.23 8.30
N ASP A 240 6.47 27.19 7.43
CA ASP A 240 6.26 26.89 6.02
C ASP A 240 6.00 25.40 5.81
N TYR A 241 6.55 24.54 6.67
CA TYR A 241 6.18 23.11 6.72
C TYR A 241 4.72 22.93 7.13
N LEU A 242 4.22 23.66 8.14
CA LEU A 242 2.81 23.63 8.52
C LEU A 242 1.89 24.09 7.38
N LYS A 243 2.26 25.16 6.66
CA LYS A 243 1.49 25.62 5.48
C LYS A 243 1.51 24.55 4.37
N ALA A 244 2.66 23.94 4.10
CA ALA A 244 2.77 22.86 3.12
C ALA A 244 1.89 21.67 3.52
N PHE A 245 1.79 21.37 4.83
CA PHE A 245 0.96 20.31 5.37
C PHE A 245 -0.53 20.58 5.20
N ILE A 246 -0.98 21.79 5.52
CA ILE A 246 -2.36 22.22 5.28
C ILE A 246 -2.70 22.14 3.78
N HIS A 247 -1.77 22.55 2.91
CA HIS A 247 -1.95 22.47 1.46
C HIS A 247 -2.04 21.02 0.97
N MET A 248 -1.12 20.15 1.41
CA MET A 248 -1.11 18.72 1.10
C MET A 248 -2.45 18.07 1.45
N ILE A 249 -2.99 18.36 2.65
CA ILE A 249 -4.30 17.87 3.06
C ILE A 249 -5.39 18.43 2.13
N GLY A 250 -5.43 19.75 1.92
CA GLY A 250 -6.43 20.38 1.05
C GLY A 250 -6.47 19.77 -0.35
N GLU A 251 -5.31 19.61 -0.99
CA GLU A 251 -5.17 18.99 -2.31
C GLU A 251 -5.59 17.52 -2.30
N SER A 252 -5.12 16.72 -1.34
CA SER A 252 -5.46 15.28 -1.27
C SER A 252 -6.95 15.02 -1.20
N LEU A 253 -7.69 15.91 -0.51
CA LEU A 253 -9.13 15.78 -0.35
C LEU A 253 -9.90 16.11 -1.64
N THR A 254 -9.28 16.81 -2.60
CA THR A 254 -9.89 17.05 -3.93
C THR A 254 -9.87 15.81 -4.82
N PHE A 255 -8.93 14.89 -4.57
CA PHE A 255 -8.80 13.63 -5.32
C PHE A 255 -9.52 12.45 -4.64
N SER A 256 -9.83 12.60 -3.35
CA SER A 256 -10.57 11.60 -2.57
C SER A 256 -12.01 11.45 -3.05
N LYS A 257 -12.55 10.23 -2.89
CA LYS A 257 -13.98 9.96 -3.04
C LYS A 257 -14.86 10.90 -2.18
N ASP A 258 -16.09 11.11 -2.65
CA ASP A 258 -17.12 11.80 -1.89
C ASP A 258 -17.45 11.05 -0.60
N MET A 259 -17.71 11.83 0.45
CA MET A 259 -17.98 11.30 1.79
C MET A 259 -19.37 10.69 1.87
N ASP A 260 -19.51 9.68 2.73
CA ASP A 260 -20.82 9.20 3.14
C ASP A 260 -21.61 10.36 3.79
N PRO A 261 -22.91 10.56 3.45
CA PRO A 261 -23.76 11.58 4.05
C PRO A 261 -23.77 11.55 5.59
N SER A 262 -23.58 10.40 6.23
CA SER A 262 -23.50 10.26 7.69
C SER A 262 -22.36 11.08 8.31
N TYR A 263 -21.29 11.39 7.56
CA TYR A 263 -20.24 12.29 8.05
C TYR A 263 -20.76 13.71 8.32
N SER A 264 -21.71 14.19 7.49
CA SER A 264 -22.30 15.53 7.65
C SER A 264 -23.09 15.69 8.95
N GLU A 265 -23.41 14.59 9.64
CA GLU A 265 -24.08 14.61 10.94
C GLU A 265 -23.10 14.91 12.09
N SER A 266 -21.79 14.74 11.88
CA SER A 266 -20.76 15.04 12.88
C SER A 266 -20.37 16.52 12.86
N LEU A 267 -20.14 17.10 14.05
CA LEU A 267 -19.63 18.47 14.19
C LEU A 267 -18.27 18.68 13.51
N ALA A 268 -17.45 17.63 13.42
CA ALA A 268 -16.16 17.65 12.73
C ALA A 268 -16.29 18.13 11.27
N SER A 269 -17.41 17.81 10.63
CA SER A 269 -17.67 18.13 9.21
C SER A 269 -17.74 19.63 8.93
N ILE A 270 -18.00 20.47 9.94
CA ILE A 270 -18.07 21.93 9.79
C ILE A 270 -16.70 22.52 9.47
N THR A 271 -15.63 21.95 10.03
CA THR A 271 -14.27 22.48 9.88
C THR A 271 -13.49 21.88 8.73
N GLY A 272 -13.72 20.62 8.38
CA GLY A 272 -12.92 19.91 7.41
C GLY A 272 -13.15 18.40 7.51
N ARG A 273 -12.37 17.61 6.75
CA ARG A 273 -12.38 16.14 6.88
C ARG A 273 -11.32 15.72 7.90
N CYS A 274 -11.70 14.83 8.80
CA CYS A 274 -10.77 14.27 9.77
C CYS A 274 -9.92 13.17 9.13
N LEU A 275 -8.62 13.21 9.35
CA LEU A 275 -7.64 12.24 8.86
C LEU A 275 -7.12 11.39 10.02
N ALA A 276 -6.87 10.12 9.75
CA ALA A 276 -6.33 9.19 10.72
C ALA A 276 -4.80 9.10 10.60
N LEU A 277 -4.15 9.01 11.76
CA LEU A 277 -2.74 8.64 11.89
C LEU A 277 -2.67 7.18 12.29
N VAL A 278 -2.01 6.37 11.46
CA VAL A 278 -1.93 4.91 11.61
C VAL A 278 -0.50 4.45 11.40
N ASP A 279 -0.18 3.29 11.96
CA ASP A 279 1.04 2.57 11.59
C ASP A 279 0.68 1.34 10.78
N PHE A 280 1.49 1.07 9.76
CA PHE A 280 1.32 -0.10 8.93
C PHE A 280 2.67 -0.75 8.63
N GLY A 281 2.65 -2.07 8.55
CA GLY A 281 3.81 -2.91 8.26
C GLY A 281 3.63 -3.59 6.92
N VAL A 282 4.70 -3.62 6.10
CA VAL A 282 4.73 -4.33 4.83
C VAL A 282 5.91 -5.29 4.75
N SER A 283 5.71 -6.45 4.13
CA SER A 283 6.78 -7.41 3.84
C SER A 283 6.48 -8.23 2.59
N LEU A 284 7.54 -8.78 1.98
CA LEU A 284 7.45 -9.73 0.88
C LEU A 284 7.88 -11.10 1.38
N GLU A 285 6.91 -11.98 1.56
CA GLU A 285 7.14 -13.31 2.15
C GLU A 285 7.09 -14.39 1.08
N LEU A 286 8.06 -15.28 1.13
CA LEU A 286 8.16 -16.47 0.28
C LEU A 286 7.41 -17.64 0.92
N ASN A 287 6.74 -18.47 0.12
CA ASN A 287 6.05 -19.65 0.64
C ASN A 287 7.03 -20.71 1.18
N GLN A 288 8.24 -20.77 0.61
CA GLN A 288 9.28 -21.73 0.97
C GLN A 288 10.67 -21.09 0.89
N LYS A 289 11.68 -21.82 1.38
CA LYS A 289 13.08 -21.45 1.21
C LYS A 289 13.35 -21.11 -0.26
N PRO A 290 14.14 -20.05 -0.56
CA PRO A 290 14.49 -19.71 -1.94
C PRO A 290 14.90 -20.94 -2.73
N MET A 291 14.27 -21.15 -3.87
CA MET A 291 14.65 -22.20 -4.80
C MET A 291 16.10 -21.99 -5.26
N GLU A 292 16.82 -23.09 -5.37
CA GLU A 292 18.20 -23.15 -5.82
C GLU A 292 18.26 -23.90 -7.15
N ASN A 293 19.33 -23.70 -7.91
CA ASN A 293 19.52 -24.37 -9.18
C ASN A 293 19.53 -25.90 -8.99
N GLN A 294 18.61 -26.61 -9.65
CA GLN A 294 18.47 -28.07 -9.60
C GLN A 294 19.08 -28.77 -10.83
N SER A 295 19.72 -28.03 -11.72
CA SER A 295 20.34 -28.59 -12.92
C SER A 295 21.53 -29.48 -12.55
N THR A 296 21.55 -30.69 -13.10
CA THR A 296 22.66 -31.64 -12.94
C THR A 296 23.77 -31.44 -13.97
N ILE A 297 23.56 -30.57 -14.97
CA ILE A 297 24.54 -30.26 -16.03
C ILE A 297 25.36 -29.03 -15.69
N ASN A 298 24.71 -28.04 -15.07
CA ASN A 298 25.30 -26.77 -14.70
C ASN A 298 24.66 -26.37 -13.38
N ASP A 299 25.37 -26.63 -12.29
CA ASP A 299 24.95 -26.38 -10.91
C ASP A 299 25.37 -24.98 -10.41
N ALA A 300 25.85 -24.11 -11.31
CA ALA A 300 26.27 -22.77 -10.95
C ALA A 300 25.13 -22.03 -10.22
N PRO A 301 25.41 -21.34 -9.10
CA PRO A 301 24.41 -20.59 -8.38
C PRO A 301 23.88 -19.43 -9.25
N PRO A 302 22.64 -18.97 -9.01
CA PRO A 302 22.11 -17.82 -9.71
C PRO A 302 23.01 -16.61 -9.48
N GLN A 303 23.17 -15.77 -10.52
CA GLN A 303 24.03 -14.57 -10.47
C GLN A 303 23.64 -13.60 -9.34
N ILE A 304 22.33 -13.53 -9.02
CA ILE A 304 21.78 -12.77 -7.90
C ILE A 304 20.89 -13.75 -7.12
N ALA A 305 21.13 -13.91 -5.83
CA ALA A 305 20.28 -14.73 -4.98
C ALA A 305 18.90 -14.07 -4.82
N LEU A 306 17.83 -14.86 -4.67
CA LEU A 306 16.47 -14.33 -4.59
C LEU A 306 16.30 -13.28 -3.48
N GLN A 307 16.98 -13.46 -2.35
CA GLN A 307 16.91 -12.57 -1.20
C GLN A 307 17.63 -11.22 -1.43
N ASP A 308 18.53 -11.15 -2.40
CA ASP A 308 19.27 -9.93 -2.73
C ASP A 308 18.48 -9.00 -3.67
N TYR A 309 17.39 -9.51 -4.29
CA TYR A 309 16.50 -8.68 -5.09
C TYR A 309 15.75 -7.67 -4.23
N LYS A 310 15.58 -6.47 -4.78
CA LYS A 310 14.89 -5.35 -4.15
C LYS A 310 13.75 -4.88 -5.03
N PHE A 311 12.53 -5.12 -4.58
CA PHE A 311 11.33 -4.79 -5.33
C PHE A 311 10.72 -3.48 -4.83
N PRO A 312 10.41 -2.52 -5.71
CA PRO A 312 9.77 -1.28 -5.30
C PRO A 312 8.35 -1.55 -4.80
N CYS A 313 8.01 -0.92 -3.67
CA CYS A 313 6.69 -0.92 -3.09
C CYS A 313 6.09 0.48 -3.18
N ILE A 314 4.86 0.55 -3.66
CA ILE A 314 4.13 1.78 -3.91
C ILE A 314 2.99 1.85 -2.91
N PHE A 315 2.93 2.94 -2.15
CA PHE A 315 1.85 3.23 -1.22
C PHE A 315 0.95 4.29 -1.81
N GLY A 316 -0.34 4.00 -1.90
CA GLY A 316 -1.33 4.86 -2.53
C GLY A 316 -1.11 5.12 -4.02
N GLY A 317 -1.90 6.01 -4.60
CA GLY A 317 -1.69 6.53 -5.96
C GLY A 317 -2.77 7.50 -6.40
N VAL A 318 -2.37 8.63 -6.98
CA VAL A 318 -3.29 9.73 -7.37
C VAL A 318 -4.22 9.36 -8.53
N GLU A 319 -3.80 8.41 -9.36
CA GLU A 319 -4.61 7.85 -10.44
C GLU A 319 -5.84 7.05 -9.94
N HIS A 320 -5.90 6.71 -8.64
CA HIS A 320 -7.03 5.98 -8.05
C HIS A 320 -7.77 6.83 -7.02
N ARG A 321 -8.96 7.33 -7.38
CA ARG A 321 -9.83 8.10 -6.47
C ARG A 321 -10.29 7.34 -5.23
N ASP A 322 -10.25 6.01 -5.29
CA ASP A 322 -10.60 5.11 -4.21
C ASP A 322 -9.42 4.82 -3.26
N ASP A 323 -8.31 5.57 -3.37
CA ASP A 323 -7.16 5.45 -2.49
C ASP A 323 -7.14 6.53 -1.40
N GLY A 324 -7.08 6.10 -0.14
CA GLY A 324 -7.07 6.99 1.03
C GLY A 324 -5.72 7.56 1.43
N MET A 325 -4.63 7.28 0.72
CA MET A 325 -3.29 7.76 1.10
C MET A 325 -3.15 9.28 0.92
N VAL A 326 -2.85 10.00 2.01
CA VAL A 326 -2.51 11.43 1.97
C VAL A 326 -0.99 11.61 1.97
N GLY A 327 -0.30 10.87 2.83
CA GLY A 327 1.15 10.86 2.93
C GLY A 327 1.64 9.90 4.00
N TYR A 328 2.95 9.65 4.04
CA TYR A 328 3.57 8.78 5.03
C TYR A 328 4.94 9.27 5.49
N PHE A 329 5.37 8.77 6.65
CA PHE A 329 6.65 9.02 7.27
C PHE A 329 7.45 7.72 7.35
N VAL A 330 8.75 7.83 7.13
CA VAL A 330 9.70 6.72 7.25
C VAL A 330 10.34 6.77 8.64
N PRO A 331 10.64 5.62 9.27
CA PRO A 331 11.35 5.59 10.54
C PRO A 331 12.72 6.31 10.49
N SER A 332 13.12 6.95 11.59
CA SER A 332 14.36 7.76 11.63
C SER A 332 15.65 6.95 11.43
N SER A 333 15.61 5.64 11.63
CA SER A 333 16.69 4.71 11.29
C SER A 333 16.11 3.32 11.04
N ALA A 334 16.89 2.44 10.41
CA ALA A 334 16.48 1.04 10.20
C ALA A 334 16.24 0.26 11.51
N THR A 335 16.75 0.76 12.64
CA THR A 335 16.57 0.18 13.97
C THR A 335 15.58 0.96 14.85
N SER A 336 15.23 2.19 14.47
CA SER A 336 14.26 3.03 15.16
C SER A 336 12.87 2.69 14.67
N ARG A 337 11.93 2.60 15.60
CA ARG A 337 10.51 2.38 15.31
C ARG A 337 9.73 3.69 15.22
N ASN A 338 10.33 4.79 15.66
CA ASN A 338 9.67 6.08 15.66
C ASN A 338 9.76 6.71 14.25
N PRO A 339 8.65 7.25 13.73
CA PRO A 339 8.66 7.97 12.48
C PRO A 339 9.52 9.24 12.56
N ASP A 340 10.25 9.53 11.49
CA ASP A 340 10.85 10.84 11.31
C ASP A 340 9.81 11.81 10.73
N PHE A 341 9.20 12.61 11.59
CA PHE A 341 8.20 13.60 11.19
C PHE A 341 8.77 14.80 10.41
N SER A 342 10.11 14.93 10.30
CA SER A 342 10.74 16.00 9.53
C SER A 342 10.56 15.86 8.02
N THR A 343 10.31 14.64 7.53
CA THR A 343 10.15 14.36 6.11
C THR A 343 8.83 13.60 5.85
N CYS A 344 7.85 14.28 5.26
CA CYS A 344 6.62 13.66 4.81
C CYS A 344 6.72 13.29 3.32
N TYR A 345 6.43 12.04 2.97
CA TYR A 345 6.32 11.59 1.58
C TYR A 345 4.86 11.66 1.14
N THR A 346 4.58 12.38 0.05
CA THR A 346 3.21 12.59 -0.46
C THR A 346 3.18 12.72 -1.98
N TYR A 347 2.02 12.46 -2.60
CA TYR A 347 1.76 12.81 -3.99
C TYR A 347 1.31 14.26 -4.18
N PHE A 348 1.09 15.00 -3.09
CA PHE A 348 0.57 16.37 -3.11
C PHE A 348 1.58 17.42 -2.57
N PRO A 349 2.84 17.43 -3.03
CA PRO A 349 3.83 18.38 -2.54
C PRO A 349 3.55 19.79 -3.07
N GLN A 350 3.83 20.81 -2.26
CA GLN A 350 3.69 22.21 -2.69
C GLN A 350 5.04 22.80 -3.08
N ALA A 351 5.40 22.75 -4.37
CA ALA A 351 6.72 23.16 -4.87
C ALA A 351 7.13 24.61 -4.53
N LYS A 352 6.16 25.50 -4.27
CA LYS A 352 6.39 26.91 -3.92
C LYS A 352 6.69 27.12 -2.43
N LEU A 353 6.32 26.17 -1.57
CA LEU A 353 6.57 26.24 -0.13
C LEU A 353 7.79 25.39 0.19
N LYS A 354 8.95 26.03 0.29
CA LYS A 354 10.18 25.38 0.74
C LYS A 354 10.35 25.64 2.23
N ALA A 355 10.10 24.61 3.02
CA ALA A 355 10.37 24.63 4.44
C ALA A 355 11.88 24.75 4.71
N SER A 356 12.23 25.35 5.85
CA SER A 356 13.60 25.71 6.20
C SER A 356 14.40 24.55 6.80
N LYS A 357 13.70 23.61 7.47
CA LYS A 357 14.28 22.48 8.20
C LYS A 357 13.68 21.14 7.80
N ASN A 358 12.39 21.15 7.48
CA ASN A 358 11.61 19.96 7.17
C ASN A 358 11.33 19.89 5.66
N ASP A 359 10.86 18.75 5.16
CA ASP A 359 10.65 18.55 3.73
C ASP A 359 9.34 17.78 3.43
N MET A 360 8.70 18.16 2.33
CA MET A 360 7.58 17.43 1.73
C MET A 360 8.01 16.85 0.41
N LYS A 361 8.37 15.57 0.44
CA LYS A 361 8.93 14.87 -0.71
C LYS A 361 7.85 14.28 -1.58
N GLU A 362 7.97 14.55 -2.87
CA GLU A 362 7.12 13.93 -3.89
C GLU A 362 7.43 12.43 -3.97
N ILE A 363 6.39 11.62 -3.89
CA ILE A 363 6.49 10.18 -4.12
C ILE A 363 6.75 9.93 -5.61
N LYS A 364 7.96 9.45 -5.93
CA LYS A 364 8.40 9.05 -7.27
C LYS A 364 9.08 7.70 -7.20
N SER A 365 9.34 7.10 -8.35
CA SER A 365 10.01 5.80 -8.45
C SER A 365 11.36 5.72 -7.71
N GLN A 366 12.05 6.85 -7.57
CA GLN A 366 13.32 6.96 -6.84
C GLN A 366 13.15 6.89 -5.31
N HIS A 367 11.96 7.15 -4.80
CA HIS A 367 11.63 7.22 -3.38
C HIS A 367 10.75 6.04 -2.92
N TYR A 368 10.45 5.08 -3.79
CA TYR A 368 9.69 3.90 -3.39
C TYR A 368 10.50 3.06 -2.39
N PRO A 369 9.90 2.69 -1.25
CA PRO A 369 10.49 1.71 -0.36
C PRO A 369 10.78 0.41 -1.12
N LEU A 370 11.91 -0.21 -0.79
CA LEU A 370 12.35 -1.44 -1.44
C LEU A 370 12.12 -2.63 -0.49
N LEU A 371 11.38 -3.63 -0.95
CA LEU A 371 11.14 -4.87 -0.23
C LEU A 371 12.05 -5.97 -0.76
N GLN A 372 12.66 -6.71 0.16
CA GLN A 372 13.42 -7.92 -0.16
C GLN A 372 12.57 -9.15 0.09
N PRO A 373 12.62 -10.18 -0.78
CA PRO A 373 11.97 -11.46 -0.51
C PRO A 373 12.57 -12.15 0.70
N GLN A 374 11.70 -12.58 1.61
CA GLN A 374 12.12 -13.20 2.87
C GLN A 374 11.37 -14.50 3.13
N TYR A 375 12.06 -15.48 3.72
CA TYR A 375 11.48 -16.74 4.16
C TYR A 375 11.84 -16.98 5.63
N THR A 376 10.85 -17.17 6.49
CA THR A 376 11.05 -17.53 7.89
C THR A 376 10.85 -19.03 8.03
N ASP A 377 11.90 -19.78 8.35
CA ASP A 377 11.81 -21.22 8.56
C ASP A 377 11.24 -21.51 9.97
N PRO A 378 10.03 -22.09 10.09
CA PRO A 378 9.46 -22.45 11.38
C PRO A 378 10.32 -23.49 12.12
N LEU A 379 11.09 -24.32 11.41
CA LEU A 379 11.92 -25.39 11.96
C LEU A 379 13.33 -24.95 12.34
N GLU A 380 13.80 -23.80 11.85
CA GLU A 380 15.07 -23.23 12.30
C GLU A 380 14.91 -22.57 13.68
N LEU A 381 13.80 -21.85 13.85
CA LEU A 381 13.43 -21.22 15.12
C LEU A 381 13.30 -22.24 16.25
N THR A 382 12.80 -23.43 15.95
CA THR A 382 12.66 -24.52 16.92
C THR A 382 13.98 -25.11 17.37
N ARG A 383 14.96 -25.30 16.48
CA ARG A 383 16.27 -25.88 16.83
C ARG A 383 17.02 -25.05 17.87
N SER A 384 16.78 -23.74 17.91
CA SER A 384 17.37 -22.85 18.92
C SER A 384 16.71 -22.97 20.30
N LEU A 385 15.47 -23.46 20.36
CA LEU A 385 14.67 -23.59 21.58
C LEU A 385 14.73 -25.00 22.19
N PHE A 386 15.10 -26.02 21.39
CA PHE A 386 15.24 -27.41 21.83
C PHE A 386 16.65 -27.70 22.34
N VAL A 387 16.81 -27.93 23.65
CA VAL A 387 18.06 -28.42 24.25
C VAL A 387 18.14 -29.96 24.21
N GLU A 388 17.01 -30.66 24.30
CA GLU A 388 16.94 -32.13 24.29
C GLU A 388 15.79 -32.64 23.39
N PRO A 389 15.96 -33.76 22.65
CA PRO A 389 14.96 -34.30 21.70
C PRO A 389 13.66 -34.84 22.34
N GLU A 390 13.65 -35.05 23.66
CA GLU A 390 12.59 -35.77 24.38
C GLU A 390 11.51 -34.86 24.98
N ASP A 391 11.72 -33.52 25.00
CA ASP A 391 10.73 -32.53 25.43
C ASP A 391 9.65 -32.25 24.35
N ALA A 392 9.56 -33.12 23.34
CA ALA A 392 8.78 -32.92 22.12
C ALA A 392 7.27 -32.77 22.39
N LEU A 393 6.70 -31.68 21.86
CA LEU A 393 5.28 -31.50 21.56
C LEU A 393 4.28 -31.47 22.73
N ASN A 394 4.66 -30.92 23.90
CA ASN A 394 3.61 -30.45 24.83
C ASN A 394 3.01 -29.10 24.34
N SER A 395 1.79 -28.77 24.79
CA SER A 395 1.08 -27.57 24.33
C SER A 395 1.84 -26.27 24.61
N ASP A 396 2.52 -26.17 25.76
CA ASP A 396 3.29 -25.00 26.16
C ASP A 396 4.46 -24.74 25.19
N THR A 397 5.13 -25.81 24.74
CA THR A 397 6.23 -25.70 23.77
C THR A 397 5.72 -25.23 22.41
N LEU A 398 4.58 -25.75 21.97
CA LEU A 398 3.94 -25.31 20.72
C LEU A 398 3.51 -23.83 20.79
N ASP A 399 2.98 -23.38 21.93
CA ASP A 399 2.59 -21.98 22.14
C ASP A 399 3.81 -21.05 22.12
N ARG A 400 4.93 -21.44 22.74
CA ARG A 400 6.20 -20.70 22.67
C ARG A 400 6.74 -20.62 21.25
N MET A 401 6.74 -21.74 20.52
CA MET A 401 7.16 -21.78 19.12
C MET A 401 6.31 -20.85 18.25
N ALA A 402 4.99 -20.88 18.41
CA ALA A 402 4.09 -19.98 17.69
C ALA A 402 4.35 -18.51 18.05
N SER A 403 4.63 -18.21 19.32
CA SER A 403 4.97 -16.86 19.77
C SER A 403 6.28 -16.34 19.14
N GLU A 404 7.35 -17.14 19.16
CA GLU A 404 8.64 -16.76 18.55
C GLU A 404 8.53 -16.63 17.03
N PHE A 405 7.79 -17.52 16.37
CA PHE A 405 7.53 -17.41 14.93
C PHE A 405 6.79 -16.12 14.59
N ARG A 406 5.76 -15.73 15.36
CA ARG A 406 5.05 -14.45 15.18
C ARG A 406 5.96 -13.26 15.41
N LYS A 407 6.83 -13.33 16.42
CA LYS A 407 7.81 -12.27 16.73
C LYS A 407 8.80 -12.10 15.58
N GLU A 408 9.37 -13.19 15.07
CA GLU A 408 10.29 -13.13 13.94
C GLU A 408 9.61 -12.65 12.65
N THR A 409 8.37 -13.08 12.40
CA THR A 409 7.57 -12.58 11.27
C THR A 409 7.30 -11.07 11.41
N SER A 410 7.07 -10.59 12.63
CA SER A 410 6.84 -9.17 12.91
C SER A 410 8.12 -8.34 12.76
N ASN A 411 9.29 -8.88 13.14
CA ASN A 411 10.60 -8.25 12.91
C ASN A 411 10.90 -8.00 11.42
N ARG A 412 10.28 -8.77 10.53
CA ARG A 412 10.46 -8.70 9.08
C ARG A 412 9.57 -7.67 8.39
N LEU A 413 8.64 -7.05 9.13
CA LEU A 413 7.81 -5.98 8.60
C LEU A 413 8.62 -4.68 8.55
N SER A 414 8.62 -4.04 7.39
CA SER A 414 9.03 -2.64 7.27
C SER A 414 7.89 -1.77 7.75
N ILE A 415 8.10 -1.03 8.83
CA ILE A 415 7.06 -0.22 9.50
C ILE A 415 7.10 1.22 8.97
N PHE A 416 5.92 1.77 8.72
CA PHE A 416 5.71 3.14 8.27
C PHE A 416 4.54 3.76 9.04
N THR A 417 4.56 5.07 9.19
CA THR A 417 3.45 5.83 9.75
C THR A 417 2.74 6.58 8.62
N ALA A 418 1.43 6.40 8.46
CA ALA A 418 0.65 7.06 7.41
C ALA A 418 -0.36 8.06 7.96
N ILE A 419 -0.62 9.08 7.16
CA ILE A 419 -1.78 9.95 7.23
C ILE A 419 -2.73 9.45 6.16
N ILE A 420 -3.92 9.00 6.57
CA ILE A 420 -4.90 8.45 5.63
C ILE A 420 -6.27 9.09 5.81
N ASN A 421 -7.00 9.16 4.71
CA ASN A 421 -8.44 9.39 4.71
C ASN A 421 -9.12 8.11 5.23
N PRO A 422 -9.77 8.15 6.41
CA PRO A 422 -10.27 6.95 7.08
C PRO A 422 -11.49 6.33 6.40
N TYR A 423 -12.13 7.03 5.46
CA TYR A 423 -13.35 6.59 4.77
C TYR A 423 -13.10 5.80 3.49
N THR A 424 -11.83 5.68 3.10
CA THR A 424 -11.39 4.99 1.89
C THR A 424 -10.20 4.10 2.22
N PRO A 425 -10.16 2.85 1.76
CA PRO A 425 -8.97 2.03 1.89
C PRO A 425 -7.77 2.70 1.21
N PHE A 426 -6.56 2.48 1.72
CA PHE A 426 -5.35 2.80 0.96
C PHE A 426 -4.68 1.52 0.46
N HIS A 427 -4.02 1.60 -0.69
CA HIS A 427 -3.48 0.43 -1.37
C HIS A 427 -1.95 0.35 -1.28
N VAL A 428 -1.44 -0.86 -1.09
CA VAL A 428 -0.03 -1.23 -1.15
C VAL A 428 0.20 -2.12 -2.35
N ARG A 429 1.18 -1.77 -3.18
CA ARG A 429 1.42 -2.39 -4.50
C ARG A 429 2.89 -2.66 -4.75
N THR A 430 3.20 -3.63 -5.60
CA THR A 430 4.57 -3.99 -6.01
C THR A 430 4.75 -3.85 -7.52
N ALA A 431 4.29 -2.74 -8.11
CA ALA A 431 4.42 -2.43 -9.54
C ALA A 431 4.06 -3.60 -10.50
N GLY A 432 3.05 -4.40 -10.13
CA GLY A 432 2.58 -5.54 -10.93
C GLY A 432 3.17 -6.91 -10.56
N LEU A 433 4.12 -6.99 -9.62
CA LEU A 433 4.76 -8.25 -9.20
C LEU A 433 3.81 -9.17 -8.42
N LEU A 434 3.04 -8.60 -7.49
CA LEU A 434 2.13 -9.32 -6.60
C LEU A 434 0.77 -8.62 -6.53
N PRO A 435 -0.31 -9.33 -6.17
CA PRO A 435 -1.62 -8.74 -5.98
C PRO A 435 -1.61 -7.56 -5.00
N THR A 436 -2.39 -6.53 -5.31
CA THR A 436 -2.54 -5.33 -4.48
C THR A 436 -3.17 -5.69 -3.13
N LYS A 437 -2.67 -5.09 -2.04
CA LYS A 437 -3.27 -5.16 -0.71
C LYS A 437 -3.96 -3.85 -0.37
N ALA A 438 -5.16 -3.93 0.20
CA ALA A 438 -5.92 -2.77 0.66
C ALA A 438 -6.01 -2.80 2.20
N LEU A 439 -5.81 -1.65 2.84
CA LEU A 439 -5.93 -1.47 4.28
C LEU A 439 -7.05 -0.47 4.58
N GLU A 440 -8.03 -0.90 5.37
CA GLU A 440 -9.24 -0.15 5.68
C GLU A 440 -9.45 -0.05 7.19
N ILE A 441 -9.68 1.17 7.69
CA ILE A 441 -9.97 1.39 9.12
C ILE A 441 -11.36 0.83 9.45
N PRO A 442 -11.52 0.06 10.54
CA PRO A 442 -12.83 -0.39 10.98
C PRO A 442 -13.81 0.78 11.20
N PRO A 443 -15.02 0.76 10.63
CA PRO A 443 -15.96 1.89 10.73
C PRO A 443 -16.31 2.32 12.17
N TRP A 444 -16.31 1.37 13.11
CA TRP A 444 -16.58 1.65 14.53
C TRP A 444 -15.53 2.58 15.15
N THR A 445 -14.28 2.50 14.70
CA THR A 445 -13.17 3.35 15.17
C THR A 445 -13.44 4.81 14.83
N ILE A 446 -13.89 5.05 13.60
CA ILE A 446 -14.25 6.38 13.09
C ILE A 446 -15.44 6.93 13.88
N LYS A 447 -16.51 6.14 14.02
CA LYS A 447 -17.72 6.56 14.74
C LYS A 447 -17.41 6.92 16.20
N ASN A 448 -16.69 6.07 16.92
CA ASN A 448 -16.34 6.28 18.33
C ASN A 448 -15.49 7.55 18.52
N ALA A 449 -14.57 7.83 17.58
CA ALA A 449 -13.78 9.05 17.62
C ALA A 449 -14.63 10.29 17.32
N LEU A 450 -15.44 10.27 16.26
CA LEU A 450 -16.28 11.40 15.86
C LEU A 450 -17.31 11.81 16.92
N GLU A 451 -17.86 10.85 17.68
CA GLU A 451 -18.79 11.13 18.78
C GLU A 451 -18.14 11.94 19.93
N LYS A 452 -16.81 11.85 20.06
CA LYS A 452 -16.02 12.51 21.11
C LYS A 452 -15.24 13.73 20.61
N MET A 453 -15.18 13.93 19.30
CA MET A 453 -14.49 15.07 18.71
C MET A 453 -15.27 16.36 18.93
N ASP A 454 -14.62 17.28 19.62
CA ASP A 454 -15.10 18.65 19.78
C ASP A 454 -14.30 19.60 18.88
N VAL A 455 -15.04 20.33 18.04
CA VAL A 455 -14.49 21.37 17.20
C VAL A 455 -14.71 22.71 17.86
N PHE A 456 -13.65 23.50 17.95
CA PHE A 456 -13.71 24.86 18.46
C PHE A 456 -12.92 25.81 17.58
N PHE A 457 -13.32 27.08 17.62
CA PHE A 457 -12.75 28.15 16.84
C PHE A 457 -12.14 29.16 17.79
N PRO A 458 -10.80 29.35 17.79
CA PRO A 458 -10.20 30.41 18.58
C PRO A 458 -10.74 31.76 18.07
N THR A 459 -11.46 32.46 18.93
CA THR A 459 -11.80 33.86 18.71
C THR A 459 -10.65 34.69 19.27
N GLY A 460 -10.21 35.70 18.51
CA GLY A 460 -9.17 36.62 18.98
C GLY A 460 -9.59 37.33 20.28
N PRO A 461 -8.67 38.09 20.91
CA PRO A 461 -8.96 38.76 22.18
C PRO A 461 -10.25 39.58 22.07
N VAL A 462 -11.22 39.27 22.93
CA VAL A 462 -12.45 40.04 23.03
C VAL A 462 -12.12 41.33 23.75
N LEU A 463 -12.13 42.45 23.02
CA LEU A 463 -11.98 43.78 23.60
C LEU A 463 -13.23 44.10 24.41
N THR A 464 -13.17 43.92 25.73
CA THR A 464 -14.20 44.34 26.66
C THR A 464 -13.85 45.71 27.23
N LEU A 465 -14.83 46.62 27.26
CA LEU A 465 -14.73 47.92 27.94
C LEU A 465 -14.89 47.80 29.46
N ASP A 466 -15.31 46.63 29.94
CA ASP A 466 -15.65 46.39 31.34
C ASP A 466 -14.50 45.68 32.07
N ALA A 467 -13.86 46.40 32.98
CA ALA A 467 -12.76 45.91 33.82
C ALA A 467 -13.20 44.84 34.84
N THR A 468 -14.51 44.62 35.04
CA THR A 468 -15.03 43.61 35.97
C THR A 468 -15.06 42.19 35.39
N LEU A 469 -14.91 42.02 34.07
CA LEU A 469 -14.73 40.73 33.39
C LEU A 469 -13.30 40.15 33.51
N SER A 470 -12.48 40.74 34.39
CA SER A 470 -11.07 40.40 34.62
C SER A 470 -10.82 39.08 35.35
N LYS A 471 -11.87 38.34 35.75
CA LYS A 471 -11.70 36.96 36.15
C LYS A 471 -11.61 36.09 34.89
N PRO A 472 -10.47 35.44 34.61
CA PRO A 472 -10.45 34.42 33.58
C PRO A 472 -11.54 33.39 33.94
N MET A 473 -12.47 33.13 33.02
CA MET A 473 -13.33 31.95 33.14
C MET A 473 -12.39 30.76 33.30
N SER A 474 -12.55 29.98 34.37
CA SER A 474 -11.87 28.69 34.46
C SER A 474 -12.22 27.90 33.20
N PRO A 475 -11.23 27.33 32.49
CA PRO A 475 -11.51 26.50 31.34
C PRO A 475 -12.51 25.42 31.75
N PRO A 476 -13.60 25.21 30.98
CA PRO A 476 -14.56 24.17 31.31
C PRO A 476 -13.87 22.81 31.27
N THR A 477 -14.08 21.98 32.29
CA THR A 477 -13.62 20.59 32.26
C THR A 477 -14.31 19.85 31.10
N TYR A 478 -13.59 18.98 30.39
CA TYR A 478 -14.15 18.13 29.32
C TYR A 478 -15.45 17.42 29.76
N THR A 479 -15.47 16.92 31.01
CA THR A 479 -16.64 16.28 31.63
C THR A 479 -17.83 17.21 31.81
N ALA A 480 -17.62 18.50 32.09
CA ALA A 480 -18.70 19.46 32.27
C ALA A 480 -19.41 19.79 30.95
N ILE A 481 -18.67 19.80 29.83
CA ILE A 481 -19.26 19.98 28.49
C ILE A 481 -20.01 18.71 28.05
N MET A 482 -19.44 17.53 28.30
CA MET A 482 -20.12 16.26 28.04
C MET A 482 -21.40 16.10 28.87
N GLN A 483 -21.35 16.48 30.16
CA GLN A 483 -22.55 16.53 31.00
C GLN A 483 -23.55 17.58 30.50
N GLN A 484 -23.12 18.74 29.99
CA GLN A 484 -24.04 19.67 29.34
C GLN A 484 -24.67 19.08 28.07
N ARG A 485 -23.96 18.24 27.30
CA ARG A 485 -24.53 17.51 26.16
C ARG A 485 -25.52 16.43 26.59
N GLU A 486 -25.19 15.61 27.59
CA GLU A 486 -26.09 14.58 28.14
C GLU A 486 -27.32 15.19 28.81
N VAL A 487 -27.16 16.28 29.57
CA VAL A 487 -28.26 17.03 30.19
C VAL A 487 -29.14 17.69 29.13
N ARG A 488 -28.58 18.18 28.02
CA ARG A 488 -29.38 18.65 26.87
C ARG A 488 -29.99 17.52 26.03
N GLY A 489 -29.47 16.30 26.11
CA GLY A 489 -30.06 15.12 25.47
C GLY A 489 -31.17 14.46 26.30
N ALA A 490 -31.16 14.66 27.62
CA ALA A 490 -32.10 14.10 28.57
C ALA A 490 -33.18 15.12 29.00
N GLY A 491 -34.07 15.51 28.08
CA GLY A 491 -35.37 16.08 28.47
C GLY A 491 -35.76 17.43 27.88
N GLU A 492 -34.87 18.14 27.20
CA GLU A 492 -35.27 19.24 26.33
C GLU A 492 -35.03 18.83 24.88
N GLU A 493 -36.10 18.71 24.09
CA GLU A 493 -36.00 18.83 22.64
C GLU A 493 -35.28 20.16 22.39
N ILE A 494 -33.98 20.11 22.16
CA ILE A 494 -33.28 21.18 21.47
C ILE A 494 -34.07 21.31 20.19
N ALA A 495 -34.90 22.36 20.09
CA ALA A 495 -35.47 22.79 18.83
C ALA A 495 -34.28 22.78 17.89
N LYS A 496 -34.23 21.78 17.00
CA LYS A 496 -33.09 21.55 16.13
C LYS A 496 -32.96 22.85 15.35
N SER A 497 -32.10 23.75 15.80
CA SER A 497 -31.61 24.86 15.01
C SER A 497 -30.68 24.22 13.99
N ARG A 498 -31.30 23.43 13.10
CA ARG A 498 -30.83 23.27 11.74
C ARG A 498 -30.69 24.71 11.28
N MET A 499 -29.47 25.25 11.29
CA MET A 499 -29.13 26.09 10.17
C MET A 499 -29.41 25.20 8.96
N GLU A 500 -30.54 25.45 8.32
CA GLU A 500 -30.79 24.92 6.99
C GLU A 500 -29.69 25.52 6.13
N VAL A 501 -28.58 24.79 6.04
CA VAL A 501 -27.70 24.93 4.90
C VAL A 501 -28.63 24.72 3.72
N PRO A 502 -28.77 25.70 2.80
CA PRO A 502 -29.60 25.52 1.63
C PRO A 502 -29.02 24.35 0.85
N THR A 503 -29.55 23.16 1.08
CA THR A 503 -29.36 22.02 0.23
C THR A 503 -30.14 22.38 -1.02
N SER A 504 -29.42 22.83 -2.05
CA SER A 504 -29.98 22.69 -3.39
C SER A 504 -30.37 21.21 -3.49
N PRO A 505 -31.64 20.87 -3.76
CA PRO A 505 -32.01 19.48 -3.97
C PRO A 505 -31.06 18.97 -5.03
N VAL A 506 -30.39 17.85 -4.72
CA VAL A 506 -29.47 17.16 -5.63
C VAL A 506 -30.19 17.06 -6.96
N GLY A 507 -29.86 17.97 -7.87
CA GLY A 507 -30.54 18.10 -9.14
C GLY A 507 -30.21 16.85 -9.91
N LYS A 508 -31.23 16.12 -10.34
CA LYS A 508 -31.06 15.24 -11.49
C LYS A 508 -30.51 16.12 -12.61
N TRP A 509 -29.24 15.94 -12.93
CA TRP A 509 -28.63 16.59 -14.07
C TRP A 509 -29.21 15.91 -15.30
N THR A 510 -30.07 16.61 -16.04
CA THR A 510 -30.48 16.15 -17.35
C THR A 510 -29.77 16.92 -18.45
N TRP A 511 -29.12 16.17 -19.34
CA TRP A 511 -28.40 16.72 -20.47
C TRP A 511 -29.42 17.25 -21.49
N LEU A 512 -29.36 18.55 -21.73
CA LEU A 512 -30.17 19.24 -22.71
C LEU A 512 -29.37 19.41 -24.00
N GLN A 513 -29.79 18.77 -25.09
CA GLN A 513 -29.19 19.01 -26.40
C GLN A 513 -29.91 20.19 -27.09
N PRO A 514 -29.20 21.26 -27.47
CA PRO A 514 -29.77 22.31 -28.27
C PRO A 514 -29.97 21.81 -29.70
N THR A 515 -31.20 21.93 -30.20
CA THR A 515 -31.53 21.71 -31.61
C THR A 515 -32.02 23.03 -32.20
N PHE A 516 -31.37 23.44 -33.29
CA PHE A 516 -31.74 24.65 -34.00
C PHE A 516 -32.88 24.32 -34.97
N ASN A 517 -34.04 24.95 -34.77
CA ASN A 517 -35.16 24.79 -35.70
C ASN A 517 -35.17 25.98 -36.68
N GLU A 518 -34.71 25.71 -37.91
CA GLU A 518 -34.59 26.72 -38.97
C GLU A 518 -35.92 27.41 -39.31
N ARG A 519 -37.07 26.75 -39.09
CA ARG A 519 -38.39 27.34 -39.38
C ARG A 519 -38.86 28.35 -38.33
N GLU A 520 -38.40 28.21 -37.10
CA GLU A 520 -38.84 29.07 -35.98
C GLU A 520 -37.74 30.05 -35.54
N SER A 521 -36.54 29.97 -36.12
CA SER A 521 -35.36 30.79 -35.76
C SER A 521 -35.10 30.83 -34.24
N LYS A 522 -35.37 29.71 -33.56
CA LYS A 522 -35.25 29.57 -32.11
C LYS A 522 -34.60 28.24 -31.77
N THR A 523 -33.70 28.27 -30.79
CA THR A 523 -33.08 27.08 -30.21
C THR A 523 -34.07 26.40 -29.26
N LYS A 524 -34.39 25.13 -29.50
CA LYS A 524 -35.16 24.29 -28.57
C LYS A 524 -34.21 23.31 -27.88
N TYR A 525 -34.43 23.09 -26.59
CA TYR A 525 -33.64 22.17 -25.78
C TYR A 525 -34.43 20.88 -25.58
N LYS A 526 -33.83 19.73 -25.91
CA LYS A 526 -34.43 18.40 -25.69
C LYS A 526 -33.63 17.63 -24.65
N GLU A 527 -34.33 17.01 -23.72
CA GLU A 527 -33.79 16.17 -22.66
C GLU A 527 -33.33 14.81 -23.23
N ILE A 528 -32.10 14.38 -22.92
CA ILE A 528 -31.54 13.09 -23.32
C ILE A 528 -31.58 12.13 -22.12
N GLU A 529 -32.25 10.99 -22.26
CA GLU A 529 -32.11 9.84 -21.36
C GLU A 529 -30.78 9.13 -21.66
N THR A 530 -29.94 8.97 -20.64
CA THR A 530 -28.64 8.30 -20.74
C THR A 530 -28.82 6.78 -20.70
N ASP A 531 -29.36 6.21 -21.78
CA ASP A 531 -29.23 4.78 -22.06
C ASP A 531 -28.66 4.61 -23.47
N GLY A 532 -27.39 4.17 -23.54
CA GLY A 532 -26.75 3.76 -24.78
C GLY A 532 -25.49 4.54 -25.15
N PHE A 533 -24.40 4.35 -24.40
CA PHE A 533 -23.07 4.45 -25.01
C PHE A 533 -22.91 3.28 -25.99
N LYS A 534 -23.19 3.51 -27.28
CA LYS A 534 -22.79 2.58 -28.33
C LYS A 534 -21.27 2.63 -28.49
N ARG A 535 -20.62 1.55 -28.07
CA ARG A 535 -19.26 1.18 -28.46
C ARG A 535 -19.21 1.15 -30.00
N ILE A 536 -18.23 1.84 -30.59
CA ILE A 536 -17.87 1.59 -31.98
C ILE A 536 -17.13 0.25 -31.98
N GLU A 537 -17.78 -0.77 -32.51
CA GLU A 537 -17.15 -2.06 -32.80
C GLU A 537 -16.26 -1.89 -34.04
N ALA A 538 -14.99 -2.27 -33.90
CA ALA A 538 -14.09 -2.42 -35.02
C ALA A 538 -14.41 -3.77 -35.70
N ASP A 539 -15.47 -3.79 -36.50
CA ASP A 539 -15.77 -4.90 -37.38
C ASP A 539 -14.87 -4.80 -38.62
N ASN A 540 -13.79 -5.60 -38.61
CA ASN A 540 -13.17 -6.28 -39.76
C ASN A 540 -11.70 -6.65 -39.47
N ILE A 541 -11.48 -7.50 -38.46
CA ILE A 541 -10.21 -8.24 -38.30
C ILE A 541 -10.56 -9.71 -38.16
N LEU A 542 -10.41 -10.47 -39.24
CA LEU A 542 -10.73 -11.91 -39.28
C LEU A 542 -9.58 -12.78 -38.76
N ARG A 543 -8.33 -12.31 -38.84
CA ARG A 543 -7.16 -13.01 -38.27
C ARG A 543 -5.97 -12.06 -38.06
N ILE A 544 -5.37 -12.11 -36.88
CA ILE A 544 -4.05 -11.54 -36.60
C ILE A 544 -3.06 -12.70 -36.64
N VAL A 545 -2.04 -12.62 -37.49
CA VAL A 545 -0.93 -13.59 -37.51
C VAL A 545 0.27 -12.90 -36.88
N ILE A 546 0.61 -13.32 -35.66
CA ILE A 546 1.76 -12.83 -34.91
C ILE A 546 2.88 -13.86 -35.07
N GLU A 547 4.01 -13.43 -35.61
CA GLU A 547 5.22 -14.26 -35.71
C GLU A 547 6.19 -13.82 -34.60
N ILE A 548 6.35 -14.68 -33.60
CA ILE A 548 7.17 -14.43 -32.40
C ILE A 548 8.47 -15.20 -32.54
N ASN A 549 9.55 -14.53 -32.92
CA ASN A 549 10.80 -15.22 -33.25
C ASN A 549 11.82 -15.27 -32.10
N ARG A 550 11.63 -14.53 -30.99
CA ARG A 550 12.60 -14.53 -29.87
C ARG A 550 12.03 -13.98 -28.56
N PHE A 551 12.39 -14.63 -27.45
CA PHE A 551 12.23 -14.11 -26.09
C PHE A 551 13.57 -13.56 -25.59
N LEU A 552 13.60 -12.33 -25.08
CA LEU A 552 14.71 -11.82 -24.27
C LEU A 552 14.29 -11.94 -22.81
N LEU A 553 14.76 -12.99 -22.15
CA LEU A 553 14.60 -13.23 -20.70
C LEU A 553 15.86 -12.83 -19.92
#